data_AF-A0A853F5R4-F1
#
_entry.id   AF-A0A853F5R4-F1
#
_cell.length_a   1.000
_cell.length_b   1.000
_cell.length_c   1.000
_cell.angle_alpha   90.00
_cell.angle_beta   90.00
_cell.angle_gamma   90.00
#
_symmetry.space_group_name_H-M   'P 1'
#
loop_
_entity.id
_entity.type
_entity.pdbx_description
1 polymer ?
#
loop_
_entity_poly.entity_id
_entity_poly.type
_entity_poly.pdbx_seq_one_letter_code
_entity_poly.pdbx_strand_id
1 'polypeptide(L)'
;MQIKQSNAQLPSATSAEKKAGNKAENEVYDSLVDKYGKEKVTWVSRTYSNANHDLKYQDEYDKWWYVEVKTMSNSKFFISKNEKEFAEQNQDKYQIFLVGDEIKKISFANFNELPVEATDFVVHYQLTEG
;
A
#
# COMPACT_ATOMS: atom_id res chain seq x y z
N MET A 1 -0.13 0.50 -40.53
CA MET A 1 0.57 1.49 -39.70
C MET A 1 0.45 1.04 -38.26
N GLN A 2 1.56 0.69 -37.59
CA GLN A 2 1.53 0.15 -36.22
C GLN A 2 1.32 1.30 -35.22
N ILE A 3 0.25 1.22 -34.43
CA ILE A 3 -0.06 2.16 -33.36
C ILE A 3 0.89 1.86 -32.20
N LYS A 4 1.79 2.81 -31.88
CA LYS A 4 2.57 2.76 -30.64
C LYS A 4 1.64 3.15 -29.49
N GLN A 5 1.32 2.20 -28.61
CA GLN A 5 0.71 2.49 -27.32
C GLN A 5 1.67 3.33 -26.48
N SER A 6 1.25 4.52 -26.06
CA SER A 6 1.96 5.29 -25.04
C SER A 6 1.52 4.79 -23.66
N ASN A 7 2.35 3.98 -23.02
CA ASN A 7 2.26 3.72 -21.59
C ASN A 7 2.56 5.05 -20.87
N ALA A 8 1.53 5.69 -20.30
CA ALA A 8 1.73 6.69 -19.26
C ALA A 8 2.26 5.94 -18.02
N GLN A 9 3.58 5.84 -17.93
CA GLN A 9 4.27 5.25 -16.79
C GLN A 9 4.13 6.24 -15.62
N LEU A 10 3.47 5.83 -14.54
CA LEU A 10 3.65 6.48 -13.23
C LEU A 10 5.16 6.65 -12.99
N PRO A 11 5.63 7.77 -12.40
CA PRO A 11 7.04 7.97 -12.14
C PRO A 11 7.55 6.74 -11.38
N SER A 12 8.47 6.00 -12.00
CA SER A 12 9.01 4.80 -11.38
C SER A 12 9.73 5.21 -10.11
N ALA A 13 9.37 4.62 -8.98
CA ALA A 13 10.04 4.87 -7.71
C ALA A 13 11.56 4.85 -7.91
N THR A 14 12.22 5.92 -7.48
CA THR A 14 13.66 6.06 -7.50
C THR A 14 14.31 4.94 -6.70
N SER A 15 15.59 4.66 -6.95
CA SER A 15 16.31 3.64 -6.19
C SER A 15 16.34 3.92 -4.68
N ALA A 16 16.27 5.19 -4.28
CA ALA A 16 16.19 5.61 -2.88
C ALA A 16 14.81 5.32 -2.27
N GLU A 17 13.72 5.66 -2.98
CA GLU A 17 12.35 5.38 -2.52
C GLU A 17 12.10 3.88 -2.39
N LYS A 18 12.58 3.07 -3.33
CA LYS A 18 12.49 1.60 -3.22
C LYS A 18 13.24 1.06 -2.01
N LYS A 19 14.43 1.60 -1.72
CA LYS A 19 15.20 1.20 -0.53
C LYS A 19 14.48 1.59 0.75
N ALA A 20 13.88 2.78 0.80
CA ALA A 20 13.10 3.24 1.95
C ALA A 20 11.86 2.37 2.17
N GLY A 21 11.10 2.07 1.11
CA GLY A 21 9.96 1.15 1.16
C GLY A 21 10.35 -0.24 1.65
N ASN A 22 11.38 -0.84 1.04
CA ASN A 22 11.88 -2.14 1.48
C ASN A 22 12.32 -2.14 2.95
N LYS A 23 12.96 -1.06 3.41
CA LYS A 23 13.37 -0.93 4.81
C LYS A 23 12.15 -0.86 5.73
N ALA A 24 11.16 -0.02 5.39
CA ALA A 24 9.92 0.12 6.13
C ALA A 24 9.15 -1.21 6.24
N GLU A 25 9.03 -1.95 5.14
CA GLU A 25 8.38 -3.26 5.16
C GLU A 25 9.13 -4.28 6.04
N ASN A 26 10.48 -4.26 6.07
CA ASN A 26 11.25 -5.13 6.98
C ASN A 26 10.97 -4.76 8.45
N GLU A 27 10.97 -3.47 8.79
CA GLU A 27 10.70 -3.02 10.17
C GLU A 27 9.31 -3.44 10.65
N VAL A 28 8.29 -3.33 9.80
CA VAL A 28 6.94 -3.77 10.14
C VAL A 28 6.88 -5.31 10.24
N TYR A 29 7.53 -6.03 9.33
CA TYR A 29 7.57 -7.49 9.39
C TYR A 29 8.22 -7.96 10.69
N ASP A 30 9.40 -7.46 11.03
CA ASP A 30 10.13 -7.82 12.24
C ASP A 30 9.30 -7.49 13.49
N SER A 31 8.68 -6.30 13.54
CA SER A 31 7.79 -5.90 14.64
C SER A 31 6.59 -6.85 14.81
N LEU A 32 5.97 -7.29 13.71
CA LEU A 32 4.86 -8.24 13.75
C LEU A 32 5.31 -9.64 14.15
N VAL A 33 6.48 -10.08 13.67
CA VAL A 33 7.06 -11.39 14.03
C VAL A 33 7.42 -11.44 15.50
N ASP A 34 8.06 -10.39 16.02
CA ASP A 34 8.40 -10.29 17.45
C ASP A 34 7.15 -10.34 18.34
N LYS A 35 6.04 -9.75 17.86
CA LYS A 35 4.79 -9.70 18.62
C LYS A 35 3.96 -10.98 18.51
N TYR A 36 3.85 -11.57 17.32
CA TYR A 36 2.87 -12.62 17.02
C TYR A 36 3.46 -13.98 16.68
N GLY A 37 4.76 -14.06 16.43
CA GLY A 37 5.42 -15.26 15.93
C GLY A 37 5.48 -15.30 14.40
N LYS A 38 6.57 -15.87 13.88
CA LYS A 38 6.86 -15.90 12.44
C LYS A 38 5.80 -16.64 11.63
N GLU A 39 5.22 -17.69 12.20
CA GLU A 39 4.15 -18.49 11.62
C GLU A 39 2.84 -17.72 11.42
N LYS A 40 2.66 -16.62 12.17
CA LYS A 40 1.48 -15.76 12.08
C LYS A 40 1.66 -14.58 11.13
N VAL A 41 2.81 -14.45 10.45
CA VAL A 41 3.11 -13.30 9.57
C VAL A 41 3.55 -13.78 8.19
N THR A 42 2.91 -13.27 7.13
CA THR A 42 3.29 -13.53 5.74
C THR A 42 3.63 -12.24 5.02
N TRP A 43 4.75 -12.26 4.29
CA TRP A 43 5.14 -11.18 3.39
C TRP A 43 4.57 -11.42 2.00
N VAL A 44 3.52 -10.68 1.67
CA VAL A 44 2.68 -10.94 0.49
C VAL A 44 3.26 -10.29 -0.75
N SER A 45 3.69 -9.02 -0.68
CA SER A 45 4.24 -8.29 -1.83
C SER A 45 5.50 -8.93 -2.43
N ARG A 46 6.31 -9.62 -1.60
CA ARG A 46 7.47 -10.41 -2.07
C ARG A 46 7.09 -11.71 -2.77
N THR A 47 5.89 -12.21 -2.54
CA THR A 47 5.41 -13.50 -3.06
C THR A 47 4.53 -13.31 -4.30
N TYR A 48 3.73 -12.24 -4.33
CA TYR A 48 2.77 -11.97 -5.39
C TYR A 48 2.90 -10.54 -5.90
N SER A 49 3.26 -10.39 -7.17
CA SER A 49 3.43 -9.08 -7.82
C SER A 49 2.15 -8.24 -7.91
N ASN A 50 0.98 -8.88 -7.74
CA ASN A 50 -0.33 -8.27 -7.92
C ASN A 50 -1.08 -8.11 -6.58
N ALA A 51 -0.37 -8.18 -5.46
CA ALA A 51 -0.96 -7.98 -4.14
C ALA A 51 -1.31 -6.50 -3.93
N ASN A 52 -2.46 -6.24 -3.29
CA ASN A 52 -2.89 -4.88 -2.89
C ASN A 52 -2.63 -4.63 -1.39
N HIS A 53 -1.64 -5.33 -0.85
CA HIS A 53 -1.12 -5.20 0.52
C HIS A 53 0.28 -5.82 0.59
N ASP A 54 1.11 -5.33 1.49
CA ASP A 54 2.49 -5.79 1.66
C ASP A 54 2.60 -7.03 2.53
N LEU A 55 1.87 -7.02 3.64
CA LEU A 55 1.95 -8.04 4.68
C LEU A 55 0.54 -8.51 5.08
N LYS A 56 0.45 -9.72 5.60
CA LYS A 56 -0.71 -10.16 6.38
C LYS A 56 -0.26 -10.81 7.67
N TYR A 57 -1.01 -10.62 8.75
CA TYR A 57 -0.75 -11.29 10.02
C TYR A 57 -2.02 -11.76 10.70
N GLN A 58 -1.89 -12.76 11.57
CA GLN A 58 -2.94 -13.22 12.46
C GLN A 58 -2.69 -12.66 13.87
N ASP A 59 -3.68 -11.97 14.43
CA ASP A 59 -3.57 -11.38 15.76
C ASP A 59 -3.76 -12.41 16.89
N GLU A 60 -3.77 -11.92 18.14
CA GLU A 60 -3.97 -12.74 19.34
C GLU A 60 -5.39 -13.35 19.44
N TYR A 61 -6.35 -12.86 18.65
CA TYR A 61 -7.74 -13.33 18.58
C TYR A 61 -8.00 -14.18 17.33
N ASP A 62 -6.94 -14.67 16.70
CA ASP A 62 -6.97 -15.46 15.47
C ASP A 62 -7.56 -14.73 14.25
N LYS A 63 -7.67 -13.40 14.29
CA LYS A 63 -8.16 -12.59 13.18
C LYS A 63 -7.01 -12.22 12.24
N TRP A 64 -7.24 -12.45 10.94
CA TRP A 64 -6.32 -12.05 9.89
C TRP A 64 -6.48 -10.58 9.52
N TRP A 65 -5.36 -9.89 9.42
CA TRP A 65 -5.24 -8.50 8.99
C TRP A 65 -4.39 -8.40 7.73
N TYR A 66 -4.84 -7.59 6.78
CA TYR A 66 -4.07 -7.10 5.64
C TYR A 66 -3.42 -5.78 6.02
N VAL A 67 -2.12 -5.65 5.71
CA VAL A 67 -1.31 -4.51 6.08
C VAL A 67 -0.65 -3.94 4.84
N GLU A 68 -0.89 -2.66 4.62
CA GLU A 68 -0.16 -1.82 3.68
C GLU A 68 0.85 -0.98 4.45
N VAL A 69 2.10 -1.00 4.03
CA VAL A 69 3.20 -0.28 4.67
C VAL A 69 3.53 0.96 3.84
N LYS A 70 3.46 2.14 4.47
CA LYS A 70 3.84 3.39 3.80
C LYS A 70 4.86 4.15 4.64
N THR A 71 5.82 4.76 3.97
CA THR A 71 6.65 5.80 4.57
C THR A 71 5.94 7.14 4.48
N MET A 72 6.12 8.00 5.48
CA MET A 72 5.60 9.38 5.42
C MET A 72 6.66 10.36 4.92
N SER A 73 6.22 11.35 4.16
CA SER A 73 7.01 12.53 3.81
C SER A 73 6.12 13.76 3.97
N ASN A 74 6.60 14.78 4.70
CA ASN A 74 5.84 16.00 4.97
C ASN A 74 4.41 15.77 5.47
N SER A 75 4.24 14.81 6.41
CA SER A 75 2.94 14.41 6.97
C SER A 75 1.95 13.86 5.95
N LYS A 76 2.43 13.40 4.78
CA LYS A 76 1.64 12.80 3.72
C LYS A 76 2.14 11.40 3.43
N PHE A 77 1.22 10.56 2.97
CA PHE A 77 1.52 9.26 2.38
C PHE A 77 0.65 9.09 1.14
N PHE A 78 1.14 8.30 0.20
CA PHE A 78 0.41 7.98 -1.02
C PHE A 78 -0.28 6.64 -0.86
N ILE A 79 -1.49 6.51 -1.40
CA ILE A 79 -2.19 5.24 -1.57
C ILE A 79 -2.63 5.13 -3.03
N SER A 80 -2.42 3.97 -3.65
CA SER A 80 -2.88 3.75 -5.02
C SER A 80 -4.39 3.55 -5.06
N LYS A 81 -4.99 3.69 -6.25
CA LYS A 81 -6.41 3.41 -6.46
C LYS A 81 -6.78 1.98 -6.05
N ASN A 82 -5.98 0.99 -6.43
CA ASN A 82 -6.25 -0.41 -6.15
C ASN A 82 -6.11 -0.73 -4.65
N GLU A 83 -5.11 -0.14 -3.97
CA GLU A 83 -4.98 -0.23 -2.51
C GLU A 83 -6.21 0.35 -1.81
N LYS A 84 -6.67 1.54 -2.23
CA LYS A 84 -7.88 2.16 -1.69
C LYS A 84 -9.11 1.28 -1.89
N GLU A 85 -9.35 0.79 -3.12
CA GLU A 85 -10.48 -0.09 -3.42
C GLU A 85 -10.44 -1.39 -2.62
N PHE A 86 -9.25 -2.01 -2.49
CA PHE A 86 -9.07 -3.20 -1.69
C PHE A 86 -9.35 -2.93 -0.21
N ALA A 87 -8.88 -1.81 0.30
CA ALA A 87 -9.09 -1.41 1.67
C ALA A 87 -10.58 -1.13 1.98
N GLU A 88 -11.30 -0.49 1.05
CA GLU A 88 -12.75 -0.27 1.13
C GLU A 88 -13.56 -1.57 1.11
N GLN A 89 -13.09 -2.61 0.44
CA GLN A 89 -13.72 -3.94 0.42
C GLN A 89 -13.39 -4.77 1.66
N ASN A 90 -12.38 -4.41 2.43
CA ASN A 90 -11.84 -5.18 3.56
C ASN A 90 -11.72 -4.32 4.83
N GLN A 91 -12.65 -3.37 5.04
CA GLN A 91 -12.57 -2.33 6.08
C GLN A 91 -12.34 -2.88 7.50
N ASP A 92 -12.93 -4.02 7.81
CA ASP A 92 -12.84 -4.65 9.12
C ASP A 92 -11.50 -5.36 9.36
N LYS A 93 -10.68 -5.54 8.33
CA LYS A 93 -9.45 -6.33 8.36
C LYS A 93 -8.29 -5.72 7.58
N TYR A 94 -8.38 -4.45 7.19
CA TYR A 94 -7.30 -3.73 6.50
C TYR A 94 -6.72 -2.63 7.39
N GLN A 95 -5.39 -2.50 7.37
CA GLN A 95 -4.65 -1.54 8.19
C GLN A 95 -3.54 -0.90 7.35
N ILE A 96 -3.28 0.38 7.60
CA ILE A 96 -2.07 1.05 7.11
C ILE A 96 -1.09 1.19 8.27
N PHE A 97 0.16 0.80 8.03
CA PHE A 97 1.27 1.01 8.94
C PHE A 97 2.15 2.11 8.37
N LEU A 98 2.17 3.27 9.03
CA LEU A 98 2.98 4.41 8.66
C LEU A 98 4.32 4.34 9.39
N VAL A 99 5.41 4.21 8.64
CA VAL A 99 6.77 4.12 9.20
C VAL A 99 7.45 5.49 9.14
N GLY A 100 7.82 5.99 10.31
CA GLY A 100 8.62 7.20 10.54
C GLY A 100 9.59 6.98 11.70
N ASP A 101 9.66 7.91 12.65
CA ASP A 101 10.41 7.70 13.90
C ASP A 101 9.80 6.56 14.75
N GLU A 102 8.51 6.32 14.58
CA GLU A 102 7.75 5.22 15.18
C GLU A 102 6.79 4.62 14.13
N ILE A 103 6.38 3.37 14.34
CA ILE A 103 5.37 2.70 13.50
C ILE A 103 3.99 3.11 14.01
N LYS A 104 3.25 3.88 13.22
CA LYS A 104 1.87 4.29 13.52
C LYS A 104 0.88 3.41 12.76
N LYS A 105 -0.09 2.87 13.50
CA LYS A 105 -1.14 2.02 12.94
C LYS A 105 -2.41 2.84 12.71
N ILE A 106 -2.91 2.84 11.47
CA ILE A 106 -4.20 3.43 11.10
C ILE A 106 -5.18 2.29 10.80
N SER A 107 -6.24 2.20 11.61
CA SER A 107 -7.37 1.31 11.37
C SER A 107 -8.41 1.97 10.46
N PHE A 108 -8.99 1.22 9.52
CA PHE A 108 -9.80 1.70 8.40
C PHE A 108 -11.13 2.39 8.75
N ALA A 109 -11.49 2.62 10.01
CA ALA A 109 -12.76 3.27 10.35
C ALA A 109 -12.94 4.64 9.66
N ASN A 110 -11.86 5.36 9.34
CA ASN A 110 -11.92 6.81 9.10
C ASN A 110 -11.14 7.32 7.86
N PHE A 111 -11.04 6.60 6.73
CA PHE A 111 -10.47 7.20 5.50
C PHE A 111 -11.24 8.45 5.05
N ASN A 112 -12.56 8.48 5.31
CA ASN A 112 -13.42 9.62 5.03
C ASN A 112 -13.12 10.85 5.92
N GLU A 113 -12.37 10.67 7.01
CA GLU A 113 -11.98 11.76 7.90
C GLU A 113 -10.59 12.32 7.56
N LEU A 114 -9.84 11.65 6.67
CA LEU A 114 -8.54 12.13 6.23
C LEU A 114 -8.75 13.14 5.08
N PRO A 115 -8.10 14.32 5.15
CA PRO A 115 -8.13 15.26 4.03
C PRO A 115 -7.42 14.62 2.82
N VAL A 116 -8.16 14.42 1.74
CA VAL A 116 -7.63 13.90 0.48
C VAL A 116 -7.11 15.07 -0.34
N GLU A 117 -5.79 15.13 -0.53
CA GLU A 117 -5.19 15.95 -1.57
C GLU A 117 -5.10 15.10 -2.85
N ALA A 118 -6.09 15.22 -3.74
CA ALA A 118 -6.06 14.53 -5.02
C ALA A 118 -5.02 15.19 -5.94
N THR A 119 -3.88 14.54 -6.14
CA THR A 119 -2.77 15.09 -6.96
C THR A 119 -2.72 14.51 -8.38
N ASP A 120 -3.31 13.34 -8.61
CA ASP A 120 -3.25 12.68 -9.92
C ASP A 120 -4.64 12.38 -10.48
N PHE A 121 -4.97 13.04 -11.59
CA PHE A 121 -6.16 12.76 -12.40
C PHE A 121 -5.69 12.31 -13.79
N VAL A 122 -5.81 11.02 -14.08
CA VAL A 122 -5.43 10.46 -15.38
C VAL A 122 -6.68 10.15 -16.19
N VAL A 123 -6.86 10.84 -17.31
CA VAL A 123 -7.97 10.62 -18.26
C VAL A 123 -7.42 10.43 -19.66
N HIS A 124 -7.92 9.40 -20.33
CA HIS A 124 -7.61 9.12 -21.74
C HIS A 124 -8.90 9.18 -22.56
N TYR A 125 -8.82 9.89 -23.69
CA TYR A 125 -9.83 9.86 -24.73
C TYR A 125 -9.22 9.24 -25.98
N GLN A 126 -9.99 8.37 -26.63
CA GLN A 126 -9.61 7.77 -27.89
C GLN A 126 -10.51 8.33 -28.98
N LEU A 127 -9.90 8.95 -30.00
CA LEU A 127 -10.61 9.40 -31.19
C LEU A 127 -10.81 8.22 -32.13
N THR A 128 -12.04 8.03 -32.60
CA THR A 128 -12.31 7.22 -33.79
C THR A 128 -12.18 8.10 -35.02
N GLU A 129 -11.37 7.68 -35.99
CA GLU A 129 -11.41 8.28 -37.34
C GLU A 129 -12.82 8.05 -37.92
N GLY A 130 -13.42 9.13 -38.43
CA GLY A 130 -14.80 9.16 -38.93
C GLY A 130 -15.02 8.39 -40.22
#